data_AF-A0A505HX91-F1
#
_entry.id   AF-A0A505HX91-F1
#
_cell.length_a   1.000
_cell.length_b   1.000
_cell.length_c   1.000
_cell.angle_alpha   90.00
_cell.angle_beta   90.00
_cell.angle_gamma   90.00
#
_symmetry.space_group_name_H-M   'P 1'
#
loop_
_entity.id
_entity.type
_entity.pdbx_description
1 polymer ?
#
loop_
_entity_poly.entity_id
_entity_poly.type
_entity_poly.pdbx_seq_one_letter_code
_entity_poly.pdbx_strand_id
1 'polypeptide(L)'
;MISRVGVGGWYRSVFVWIEVCLLAASLGVAALFTSTTPRTDPAVLRQEILTRMRTTLEQADPKDHQHAGHTAPQAPAGEQAPPAIVCGVHVYGYEPTGAATLADVETVYGFHLCGVAEQKRHWDGAVKLVGPVIMDMTTQPPGIQVVEATADVRFVDRLREMFPDKYEELALREALPASEMADLRRRYDAAAGL
;
A
#
# COMPACT_ATOMS: atom_id res chain seq x y z
N MET A 1 -34.71 -40.77 58.73
CA MET A 1 -33.75 -40.84 57.61
C MET A 1 -34.18 -39.84 56.55
N ILE A 2 -33.41 -38.77 56.33
CA ILE A 2 -33.67 -37.78 55.27
C ILE A 2 -32.46 -37.85 54.33
N SER A 3 -32.69 -38.33 53.10
CA SER A 3 -31.68 -38.37 52.04
C SER A 3 -31.31 -36.96 51.62
N ARG A 4 -30.05 -36.57 51.82
CA ARG A 4 -29.45 -35.38 51.21
C ARG A 4 -28.98 -35.76 49.80
N VAL A 5 -29.75 -35.37 48.79
CA VAL A 5 -29.30 -35.39 47.39
C VAL A 5 -28.32 -34.23 47.21
N GLY A 6 -27.11 -34.54 46.73
CA GLY A 6 -25.99 -33.61 46.64
C GLY A 6 -26.24 -32.47 45.63
N VAL A 7 -26.25 -31.24 46.14
CA VAL A 7 -26.41 -29.98 45.39
C VAL A 7 -25.21 -29.68 44.47
N GLY A 8 -24.08 -30.38 44.62
CA GLY A 8 -22.84 -30.14 43.87
C GLY A 8 -22.86 -30.54 42.39
N GLY A 9 -23.75 -31.45 41.97
CA GLY A 9 -23.84 -31.89 40.57
C GLY A 9 -24.56 -30.89 39.65
N TRP A 10 -25.49 -30.11 40.20
CA TRP A 10 -26.34 -29.22 39.41
C TRP A 10 -25.61 -27.95 38.98
N TYR A 11 -24.82 -27.35 39.88
CA TYR A 11 -24.03 -26.15 39.55
C TYR A 11 -22.97 -26.40 38.49
N ARG A 12 -22.27 -27.55 38.52
CA ARG A 12 -21.31 -27.93 37.46
C ARG A 12 -21.97 -28.04 36.09
N SER A 13 -23.21 -28.54 36.02
CA SER A 13 -23.97 -28.61 34.78
C SER A 13 -24.27 -27.22 34.21
N VAL A 14 -24.74 -26.29 35.05
CA VAL A 14 -25.11 -24.93 34.59
C VAL A 14 -23.90 -24.16 34.06
N PHE A 15 -22.75 -24.23 34.74
CA PHE A 15 -21.53 -23.56 34.27
C PHE A 15 -21.01 -24.13 32.95
N VAL A 16 -21.05 -25.46 32.78
CA VAL A 16 -20.66 -26.12 31.52
C VAL A 16 -21.56 -25.68 30.36
N TRP A 17 -22.87 -25.56 30.59
CA TRP A 17 -23.80 -25.08 29.56
C TRP A 17 -23.60 -23.60 29.21
N ILE A 18 -23.26 -22.76 30.18
CA ILE A 18 -22.93 -21.35 29.92
C ILE A 18 -21.65 -21.23 29.07
N GLU A 19 -20.60 -21.98 29.39
CA GLU A 19 -19.36 -21.99 28.60
C GLU A 19 -19.60 -22.49 27.17
N VAL A 20 -20.39 -23.55 26.99
CA VAL A 20 -20.76 -24.06 25.65
C VAL A 20 -21.55 -23.02 24.87
N CYS A 21 -22.52 -22.34 25.49
CA CYS A 21 -23.28 -21.26 24.84
C CYS A 21 -22.40 -20.08 24.46
N LEU A 22 -21.45 -19.68 25.32
CA LEU A 22 -20.50 -18.59 25.03
C LEU A 22 -19.52 -18.97 23.91
N LEU A 23 -19.02 -20.21 23.90
CA LEU A 23 -18.19 -20.73 22.81
C LEU A 23 -18.97 -20.82 21.49
N ALA A 24 -20.19 -21.32 21.51
CA ALA A 24 -21.05 -21.37 20.33
C ALA A 24 -21.39 -19.97 19.81
N ALA A 25 -21.68 -19.03 20.70
CA ALA A 25 -21.96 -17.64 20.34
C ALA A 25 -20.73 -16.94 19.75
N SER A 26 -19.54 -17.12 20.35
CA SER A 26 -18.29 -16.53 19.84
C SER A 26 -17.88 -17.12 18.49
N LEU A 27 -18.01 -18.44 18.29
CA LEU A 27 -17.81 -19.08 16.99
C LEU A 27 -18.83 -18.61 15.94
N GLY A 28 -20.10 -18.47 16.32
CA GLY A 28 -21.16 -17.98 15.44
C GLY A 28 -20.94 -16.52 15.00
N VAL A 29 -20.51 -15.66 15.92
CA VAL A 29 -20.16 -14.27 15.61
C VAL A 29 -18.95 -14.22 14.67
N ALA A 30 -17.87 -14.98 14.94
CA ALA A 30 -16.71 -15.05 14.06
C ALA A 30 -17.07 -15.54 12.64
N ALA A 31 -17.91 -16.59 12.54
CA ALA A 31 -18.37 -17.11 11.26
C ALA A 31 -19.19 -16.06 10.47
N LEU A 32 -20.07 -15.31 11.15
CA LEU A 32 -20.85 -14.23 10.54
C LEU A 32 -19.97 -13.08 10.03
N PHE A 33 -18.95 -12.68 10.79
CA PHE A 33 -17.98 -11.69 10.32
C PHE A 33 -17.20 -12.17 9.10
N THR A 34 -16.75 -13.43 9.06
CA THR A 34 -16.02 -13.98 7.90
C THR A 34 -16.88 -14.24 6.67
N SER A 35 -18.18 -14.48 6.84
CA SER A 35 -19.10 -14.81 5.73
C SER A 35 -19.77 -13.59 5.11
N THR A 36 -19.74 -12.44 5.79
CA THR A 36 -20.38 -11.21 5.31
C THR A 36 -19.42 -10.27 4.58
N THR A 37 -18.10 -10.49 4.63
CA THR A 37 -17.15 -9.71 3.84
C THR A 37 -17.20 -10.17 2.39
N PRO A 38 -17.74 -9.37 1.45
CA PRO A 38 -17.75 -9.75 0.04
C PRO A 38 -16.30 -9.80 -0.43
N ARG A 39 -15.86 -10.96 -0.94
CA ARG A 39 -14.54 -11.08 -1.55
C ARG A 39 -14.52 -10.26 -2.82
N THR A 40 -13.66 -9.25 -2.89
CA THR A 40 -13.46 -8.50 -4.12
C THR A 40 -12.78 -9.38 -5.16
N ASP A 41 -13.19 -9.25 -6.43
CA ASP A 41 -12.48 -9.86 -7.55
C ASP A 41 -10.99 -9.45 -7.48
N PRO A 42 -10.03 -10.38 -7.51
CA PRO A 42 -8.59 -10.06 -7.48
C PRO A 42 -8.18 -8.99 -8.50
N ALA A 43 -8.81 -8.95 -9.67
CA ALA A 43 -8.53 -7.92 -10.68
C ALA A 43 -8.97 -6.52 -10.20
N VAL A 44 -10.13 -6.44 -9.54
CA VAL A 44 -10.66 -5.19 -8.96
C VAL A 44 -9.78 -4.74 -7.81
N LEU A 45 -9.42 -5.64 -6.88
CA LEU A 45 -8.51 -5.31 -5.77
C LEU A 45 -7.17 -4.78 -6.28
N ARG A 46 -6.59 -5.41 -7.31
CA ARG A 46 -5.35 -4.92 -7.93
C ARG A 46 -5.49 -3.50 -8.48
N GLN A 47 -6.63 -3.17 -9.10
CA GLN A 47 -6.89 -1.82 -9.60
C GLN A 47 -7.07 -0.79 -8.47
N GLU A 48 -7.70 -1.19 -7.37
CA GLU A 48 -7.83 -0.36 -6.17
C GLU A 48 -6.46 -0.07 -5.55
N ILE A 49 -5.59 -1.08 -5.43
CA ILE A 49 -4.21 -0.92 -4.94
C ILE A 49 -3.41 0.00 -5.87
N LEU A 50 -3.46 -0.21 -7.19
CA LEU A 50 -2.78 0.66 -8.15
C LEU A 50 -3.24 2.12 -8.04
N THR A 51 -4.56 2.33 -7.92
CA THR A 51 -5.14 3.65 -7.76
C THR A 51 -4.68 4.30 -6.47
N ARG A 52 -4.78 3.57 -5.35
CA ARG A 52 -4.35 4.03 -4.04
C ARG A 52 -2.87 4.41 -4.05
N MET A 53 -2.02 3.52 -4.55
CA MET A 53 -0.58 3.71 -4.63
C MET A 53 -0.22 4.97 -5.40
N ARG A 54 -0.80 5.14 -6.60
CA ARG A 54 -0.61 6.35 -7.42
C ARG A 54 -1.06 7.60 -6.68
N THR A 55 -2.29 7.61 -6.15
CA THR A 55 -2.82 8.80 -5.47
C THR A 55 -2.00 9.20 -4.25
N THR A 56 -1.50 8.23 -3.48
CA THR A 56 -0.67 8.50 -2.32
C THR A 56 0.68 9.08 -2.73
N LEU A 57 1.31 8.58 -3.79
CA LEU A 57 2.55 9.15 -4.32
C LEU A 57 2.36 10.56 -4.90
N GLU A 58 1.26 10.81 -5.62
CA GLU A 58 0.97 12.12 -6.24
C GLU A 58 0.55 13.18 -5.20
N GLN A 59 0.07 12.76 -4.02
CA GLN A 59 -0.33 13.65 -2.92
C GLN A 59 0.73 13.79 -1.83
N ALA A 60 1.73 12.91 -1.80
CA ALA A 60 2.82 13.00 -0.85
C ALA A 60 3.59 14.30 -1.06
N ASP A 61 4.06 14.90 0.03
CA ASP A 61 4.94 16.06 -0.09
C ASP A 61 6.22 15.62 -0.81
N PRO A 62 6.78 16.41 -1.77
CA PRO A 62 8.05 16.10 -2.41
C PRO A 62 9.14 15.62 -1.45
N LYS A 63 9.20 16.17 -0.22
CA LYS A 63 10.20 15.76 0.78
C LYS A 63 9.98 14.35 1.35
N ASP A 64 8.76 13.81 1.27
CA ASP A 64 8.39 12.50 1.82
C ASP A 64 8.68 11.34 0.85
N HIS A 65 9.10 11.66 -0.38
CA HIS A 65 9.54 10.68 -1.38
C HIS A 65 10.81 11.15 -2.12
N GLN A 66 11.47 12.20 -1.65
CA GLN A 66 12.70 12.71 -2.28
C GLN A 66 13.90 11.84 -1.95
N HIS A 67 14.56 11.39 -3.01
CA HIS A 67 15.87 10.79 -2.89
C HIS A 67 16.87 11.85 -2.46
N ALA A 68 17.79 11.47 -1.57
CA ALA A 68 18.88 12.33 -1.12
C ALA A 68 19.65 12.92 -2.32
N GLY A 69 19.30 14.15 -2.74
CA GLY A 69 19.98 14.85 -3.85
C GLY A 69 19.12 15.66 -4.82
N HIS A 70 17.78 15.55 -4.79
CA HIS A 70 16.91 16.31 -5.70
C HIS A 70 15.95 17.23 -4.95
N THR A 71 16.30 18.51 -4.78
CA THR A 71 15.35 19.50 -4.26
C THR A 71 14.24 19.76 -5.28
N ALA A 72 12.99 19.73 -4.83
CA ALA A 72 11.87 20.22 -5.62
C ALA A 72 12.16 21.66 -6.08
N PRO A 73 11.86 22.02 -7.33
CA PRO A 73 11.93 23.40 -7.77
C PRO A 73 11.07 24.26 -6.84
N GLN A 74 11.68 25.20 -6.13
CA GLN A 74 10.93 26.18 -5.36
C GLN A 74 10.20 27.09 -6.33
N ALA A 75 8.87 27.15 -6.21
CA ALA A 75 8.10 28.16 -6.93
C ALA A 75 8.60 29.55 -6.51
N PRO A 76 8.90 30.46 -7.46
CA PRO A 76 9.22 31.84 -7.11
C PRO A 76 8.04 32.46 -6.36
N ALA A 77 8.34 33.35 -5.40
CA ALA A 77 7.32 34.02 -4.59
C ALA A 77 6.37 34.84 -5.48
N GLY A 78 5.16 34.32 -5.71
CA GLY A 78 4.13 34.97 -6.52
C GLY A 78 3.29 33.97 -7.33
N GLU A 79 2.25 33.42 -6.69
CA GLU A 79 1.02 32.90 -7.34
C GLU A 79 1.14 31.94 -8.54
N GLN A 80 2.00 30.92 -8.44
CA GLN A 80 1.77 29.67 -9.17
C GLN A 80 1.68 28.52 -8.18
N ALA A 81 0.58 27.76 -8.28
CA ALA A 81 0.48 26.49 -7.59
C ALA A 81 1.72 25.64 -7.93
N PRO A 82 2.31 24.93 -6.95
CA PRO A 82 3.46 24.09 -7.22
C PRO A 82 3.13 23.12 -8.36
N PRO A 83 4.10 22.82 -9.24
CA PRO A 83 3.88 21.90 -10.36
C PRO A 83 3.38 20.56 -9.83
N ALA A 84 2.39 19.98 -10.49
CA ALA A 84 1.82 18.71 -10.08
C ALA A 84 2.86 17.59 -10.23
N ILE A 85 2.87 16.66 -9.28
CA ILE A 85 3.61 15.41 -9.41
C ILE A 85 2.68 14.40 -10.09
N VAL A 86 3.16 13.77 -11.16
CA VAL A 86 2.40 12.76 -11.89
C VAL A 86 3.19 11.46 -11.89
N CYS A 87 2.58 10.38 -11.40
CA CYS A 87 3.25 9.10 -11.20
C CYS A 87 2.62 8.00 -12.05
N GLY A 88 3.45 7.17 -12.66
CA GLY A 88 3.09 5.82 -13.08
C GLY A 88 3.59 4.83 -12.03
N VAL A 89 2.81 3.78 -11.78
CA VAL A 89 3.08 2.80 -10.74
C VAL A 89 2.84 1.40 -11.24
N HIS A 90 3.68 0.46 -10.81
CA HIS A 90 3.51 -0.97 -11.00
C HIS A 90 3.53 -1.68 -9.64
N VAL A 91 2.71 -2.72 -9.48
CA VAL A 91 2.60 -3.49 -8.23
C VAL A 91 3.15 -4.89 -8.46
N TYR A 92 4.20 -5.24 -7.72
CA TYR A 92 4.78 -6.59 -7.70
C TYR A 92 3.91 -7.54 -6.87
N GLY A 93 3.38 -7.03 -5.76
CA GLY A 93 2.43 -7.72 -4.90
C GLY A 93 2.19 -6.98 -3.60
N TYR A 94 1.48 -7.63 -2.70
CA TYR A 94 1.07 -7.05 -1.43
C TYR A 94 0.99 -8.13 -0.35
N GLU A 95 1.05 -7.69 0.91
CA GLU A 95 0.86 -8.54 2.08
C GLU A 95 -0.30 -8.01 2.94
N PRO A 96 -1.07 -8.92 3.56
CA PRO A 96 -1.03 -10.37 3.38
C PRO A 96 -1.48 -10.80 1.97
N THR A 97 -0.77 -11.77 1.37
CA THR A 97 -1.07 -12.30 0.01
C THR A 97 -2.52 -12.77 -0.23
N GLY A 98 -3.27 -13.03 0.86
CA GLY A 98 -4.67 -13.46 0.82
C GLY A 98 -5.71 -12.35 1.03
N ALA A 99 -5.29 -11.08 1.16
CA ALA A 99 -6.19 -9.95 1.37
C ALA A 99 -7.33 -9.95 0.33
N ALA A 100 -8.56 -9.81 0.81
CA ALA A 100 -9.77 -9.88 -0.01
C ALA A 100 -10.32 -8.49 -0.35
N THR A 101 -9.95 -7.47 0.44
CA THR A 101 -10.33 -6.08 0.25
C THR A 101 -9.12 -5.16 0.41
N LEU A 102 -9.20 -3.93 -0.07
CA LEU A 102 -8.12 -2.95 0.10
C LEU A 102 -7.81 -2.66 1.58
N ALA A 103 -8.82 -2.75 2.45
CA ALA A 103 -8.66 -2.50 3.89
C ALA A 103 -7.86 -3.61 4.60
N ASP A 104 -7.80 -4.81 4.02
CA ASP A 104 -7.04 -5.93 4.57
C ASP A 104 -5.58 -5.92 4.09
N VAL A 105 -5.21 -5.03 3.17
CA VAL A 105 -3.84 -4.90 2.67
C VAL A 105 -3.02 -4.07 3.66
N GLU A 106 -1.91 -4.62 4.12
CA GLU A 106 -1.01 -3.98 5.09
C GLU A 106 0.23 -3.39 4.41
N THR A 107 0.77 -4.06 3.40
CA THR A 107 1.98 -3.61 2.70
C THR A 107 1.85 -3.85 1.21
N VAL A 108 2.26 -2.87 0.40
CA VAL A 108 2.34 -3.01 -1.06
C VAL A 108 3.79 -2.83 -1.49
N TYR A 109 4.27 -3.74 -2.34
CA TYR A 109 5.59 -3.70 -2.95
C TYR A 109 5.43 -3.37 -4.43
N GLY A 110 6.15 -2.37 -4.92
CA GLY A 110 6.02 -1.96 -6.31
C GLY A 110 7.15 -1.09 -6.84
N PHE A 111 6.87 -0.50 -7.99
CA PHE A 111 7.72 0.44 -8.72
C PHE A 111 6.97 1.75 -8.89
N HIS A 112 7.68 2.87 -8.87
CA HIS A 112 7.12 4.14 -9.30
C HIS A 112 8.06 4.85 -10.28
N LEU A 113 7.47 5.62 -11.18
CA LEU A 113 8.13 6.62 -12.00
C LEU A 113 7.29 7.89 -11.96
N CYS A 114 7.77 8.89 -11.24
CA CYS A 114 7.10 10.17 -11.05
C CYS A 114 7.84 11.27 -11.81
N GLY A 115 7.09 12.22 -12.36
CA GLY A 115 7.63 13.41 -13.00
C GLY A 115 6.97 14.67 -12.45
N VAL A 116 7.77 15.74 -12.31
CA VAL A 116 7.28 17.08 -11.94
C VAL A 116 6.76 17.77 -13.21
N ALA A 117 5.44 17.96 -13.30
CA ALA A 117 4.76 18.53 -14.45
C ALA A 117 4.87 20.06 -14.47
N GLU A 118 6.07 20.56 -14.75
CA GLU A 118 6.30 21.98 -14.98
C GLU A 118 5.56 22.46 -16.24
N GLN A 119 5.05 23.69 -16.18
CA GLN A 119 4.21 24.23 -17.25
C GLN A 119 4.99 24.28 -18.58
N LYS A 120 4.38 23.72 -19.64
CA LYS A 120 4.94 23.56 -21.00
C LYS A 120 6.22 22.74 -21.08
N ARG A 121 6.61 22.01 -20.02
CA ARG A 121 7.76 21.11 -20.08
C ARG A 121 7.33 19.71 -20.52
N HIS A 122 7.84 19.25 -21.66
CA HIS A 122 7.63 17.88 -22.13
C HIS A 122 8.26 16.83 -21.20
N TRP A 123 7.67 15.63 -21.18
CA TRP A 123 8.11 14.49 -20.35
C TRP A 123 9.62 14.24 -20.38
N ASP A 124 10.25 14.27 -21.55
CA ASP A 124 11.67 13.94 -21.69
C ASP A 124 12.57 14.91 -20.92
N GLY A 125 12.17 16.18 -20.78
CA GLY A 125 12.87 17.19 -19.99
C GLY A 125 12.46 17.28 -18.51
N ALA A 126 11.44 16.52 -18.08
CA ALA A 126 10.93 16.57 -16.72
C ALA A 126 11.99 16.11 -15.70
N VAL A 127 12.00 16.75 -14.52
CA VAL A 127 12.63 16.17 -13.32
C VAL A 127 11.85 14.92 -12.96
N LYS A 128 12.54 13.80 -12.83
CA LYS A 128 11.94 12.48 -12.59
C LYS A 128 12.52 11.82 -11.37
N LEU A 129 11.70 11.00 -10.75
CA LEU A 129 12.06 10.12 -9.68
C LEU A 129 11.58 8.72 -9.99
N VAL A 130 12.45 7.73 -9.77
CA VAL A 130 12.19 6.36 -10.18
C VAL A 130 12.83 5.38 -9.24
N GLY A 131 12.10 4.32 -8.92
CA GLY A 131 12.65 3.22 -8.14
C GLY A 131 11.61 2.29 -7.56
N PRO A 132 12.08 1.22 -6.88
CA PRO A 132 11.23 0.38 -6.08
C PRO A 132 10.77 1.11 -4.82
N VAL A 133 9.53 0.85 -4.43
CA VAL A 133 8.85 1.51 -3.31
C VAL A 133 8.00 0.51 -2.52
N ILE A 134 7.95 0.74 -1.21
CA ILE A 134 7.09 0.04 -0.26
C ILE A 134 6.06 1.04 0.24
N MET A 135 4.79 0.66 0.21
CA MET A 135 3.71 1.42 0.81
C MET A 135 3.18 0.69 2.02
N ASP A 136 3.25 1.36 3.17
CA ASP A 136 2.65 0.91 4.42
C ASP A 136 1.20 1.39 4.48
N MET A 137 0.28 0.45 4.36
CA MET A 137 -1.16 0.71 4.34
C MET A 137 -1.78 0.76 5.74
N THR A 138 -1.00 0.48 6.79
CA THR A 138 -1.46 0.48 8.18
C THR A 138 -1.59 1.90 8.77
N THR A 139 -1.04 2.91 8.11
CA THR A 139 -1.09 4.32 8.54
C THR A 139 -2.07 5.16 7.72
N GLN A 140 -2.47 6.32 8.25
CA GLN A 140 -3.30 7.30 7.55
C GLN A 140 -2.64 8.70 7.61
N PRO A 141 -2.11 9.24 6.49
CA PRO A 141 -2.03 8.63 5.15
C PRO A 141 -1.11 7.39 5.11
N PRO A 142 -1.19 6.54 4.07
CA PRO A 142 -0.26 5.42 3.91
C PRO A 142 1.19 5.92 3.87
N GLY A 143 2.07 5.21 4.58
CA GLY A 143 3.50 5.50 4.61
C GLY A 143 4.17 5.11 3.30
N ILE A 144 5.20 5.85 2.90
CA ILE A 144 5.98 5.57 1.69
C ILE A 144 7.43 5.36 2.09
N GLN A 145 8.04 4.29 1.60
CA GLN A 145 9.47 4.02 1.75
C GLN A 145 10.07 3.70 0.39
N VAL A 146 10.95 4.56 -0.08
CA VAL A 146 11.73 4.34 -1.30
C VAL A 146 13.05 3.65 -0.96
N VAL A 147 13.54 2.83 -1.89
CA VAL A 147 14.84 2.17 -1.71
C VAL A 147 15.93 3.11 -2.21
N GLU A 148 16.84 3.48 -1.32
CA GLU A 148 17.94 4.39 -1.62
C GLU A 148 19.28 3.83 -1.17
N ALA A 149 20.32 4.04 -1.97
CA ALA A 149 21.67 3.87 -1.47
C ALA A 149 21.95 4.93 -0.40
N THR A 150 22.67 4.54 0.64
CA THR A 150 23.21 5.49 1.63
C THR A 150 24.72 5.63 1.40
N ALA A 151 25.39 6.44 2.22
CA ALA A 151 26.85 6.52 2.21
C ALA A 151 27.52 5.15 2.48
N ASP A 152 26.86 4.30 3.25
CA ASP A 152 27.42 3.04 3.76
C ASP A 152 26.79 1.78 3.15
N VAL A 153 25.60 1.91 2.52
CA VAL A 153 24.84 0.77 1.98
C VAL A 153 24.59 0.96 0.49
N ARG A 154 25.05 0.01 -0.31
CA ARG A 154 24.79 0.00 -1.76
C ARG A 154 23.32 -0.26 -2.02
N PHE A 155 22.77 0.31 -3.09
CA PHE A 155 21.36 0.17 -3.47
C PHE A 155 20.87 -1.30 -3.49
N VAL A 156 21.66 -2.23 -4.06
CA VAL A 156 21.28 -3.65 -4.14
C VAL A 156 21.20 -4.29 -2.77
N ASP A 157 22.11 -3.95 -1.87
CA ASP A 157 22.11 -4.49 -0.51
C ASP A 157 20.93 -3.90 0.28
N ARG A 158 20.65 -2.60 0.09
CA ARG A 158 19.46 -1.95 0.68
C ARG A 158 18.16 -2.57 0.18
N LEU A 159 18.08 -2.88 -1.11
CA LEU A 159 16.91 -3.53 -1.69
C LEU A 159 16.64 -4.87 -1.00
N ARG A 160 17.67 -5.69 -0.80
CA ARG A 160 17.56 -6.99 -0.09
C ARG A 160 17.15 -6.84 1.37
N GLU A 161 17.55 -5.76 2.03
CA GLU A 161 17.11 -5.49 3.41
C GLU A 161 15.61 -5.16 3.50
N MET A 162 15.06 -4.55 2.45
CA MET A 162 13.72 -3.96 2.48
C MET A 162 12.65 -4.81 1.77
N PHE A 163 13.02 -5.50 0.70
CA PHE A 163 12.07 -6.25 -0.15
C PHE A 163 12.13 -7.76 0.15
N PRO A 164 10.98 -8.45 0.09
CA PRO A 164 10.97 -9.91 0.03
C PRO A 164 11.78 -10.45 -1.15
N ASP A 165 12.54 -11.54 -0.94
CA ASP A 165 13.41 -12.18 -1.95
C ASP A 165 12.70 -12.42 -3.30
N LYS A 166 11.41 -12.78 -3.26
CA LYS A 166 10.58 -13.02 -4.45
C LYS A 166 10.47 -11.82 -5.40
N TYR A 167 10.76 -10.61 -4.95
CA TYR A 167 10.67 -9.37 -5.72
C TYR A 167 12.03 -8.75 -6.06
N GLU A 168 13.15 -9.28 -5.56
CA GLU A 168 14.48 -8.67 -5.76
C GLU A 168 14.83 -8.52 -7.25
N GLU A 169 14.74 -9.62 -8.03
CA GLU A 169 15.07 -9.57 -9.46
C GLU A 169 14.16 -8.64 -10.26
N LEU A 170 12.88 -8.59 -9.89
CA LEU A 170 11.92 -7.68 -10.50
C LEU A 170 12.32 -6.24 -10.20
N ALA A 171 12.49 -5.89 -8.92
CA ALA A 171 12.85 -4.55 -8.48
C ALA A 171 14.20 -4.04 -9.04
N LEU A 172 15.13 -4.93 -9.41
CA LEU A 172 16.40 -4.55 -10.06
C LEU A 172 16.29 -4.29 -11.56
N ARG A 173 15.30 -4.89 -12.24
CA ARG A 173 15.19 -4.86 -13.72
C ARG A 173 14.02 -4.04 -14.21
N GLU A 174 13.02 -3.84 -13.38
CA GLU A 174 11.70 -3.44 -13.83
C GLU A 174 11.64 -1.96 -14.22
N ALA A 175 10.86 -1.74 -15.26
CA ALA A 175 10.41 -0.45 -15.74
C ALA A 175 8.90 -0.55 -15.90
N LEU A 176 8.20 0.58 -15.85
CA LEU A 176 6.75 0.59 -16.07
C LEU A 176 6.40 -0.10 -17.41
N PRO A 177 5.44 -1.06 -17.40
CA PRO A 177 4.82 -1.59 -18.61
C PRO A 177 4.40 -0.51 -19.60
N ALA A 178 4.40 -0.84 -20.89
CA ALA A 178 4.12 0.12 -21.96
C ALA A 178 2.77 0.85 -21.79
N SER A 179 1.73 0.15 -21.30
CA SER A 179 0.43 0.76 -21.00
C SER A 179 0.49 1.77 -19.87
N GLU A 180 1.24 1.47 -18.80
CA GLU A 180 1.43 2.36 -17.66
C GLU A 180 2.28 3.58 -18.03
N MET A 181 3.31 3.39 -18.87
CA MET A 181 4.10 4.49 -19.46
C MET A 181 3.25 5.40 -20.35
N ALA A 182 2.39 4.82 -21.20
CA ALA A 182 1.53 5.60 -22.07
C ALA A 182 0.51 6.42 -21.26
N ASP A 183 -0.07 5.83 -20.22
CA ASP A 183 -0.97 6.53 -19.30
C ASP A 183 -0.27 7.67 -18.54
N LEU A 184 0.91 7.38 -17.98
CA LEU A 184 1.75 8.37 -17.29
C LEU A 184 2.06 9.57 -18.20
N ARG A 185 2.54 9.33 -19.42
CA ARG A 185 2.86 10.41 -20.37
C ARG A 185 1.65 11.27 -20.69
N ARG A 186 0.49 10.68 -20.97
CA ARG A 186 -0.74 11.45 -21.23
C ARG A 186 -1.15 12.32 -20.05
N ARG A 187 -1.14 11.77 -18.83
CA ARG A 187 -1.51 12.53 -17.62
C ARG A 187 -0.51 13.64 -17.32
N TYR A 188 0.77 13.36 -17.54
CA TYR A 188 1.83 14.34 -17.38
C TYR A 188 1.64 15.50 -18.37
N ASP A 189 1.44 15.22 -19.66
CA ASP A 189 1.25 16.26 -20.68
C ASP A 189 0.02 17.13 -20.36
N ALA A 190 -1.08 16.50 -19.92
CA ALA A 190 -2.26 17.22 -19.47
C ALA A 190 -1.97 18.14 -18.27
N ALA A 191 -1.20 17.68 -17.28
CA ALA A 191 -0.81 18.46 -16.11
C ALA A 191 0.18 19.60 -16.44
N ALA A 192 1.06 19.37 -17.42
CA ALA A 192 1.98 20.38 -17.96
C ALA A 192 1.31 21.37 -18.92
N GLY A 193 0.06 21.11 -19.32
CA GLY A 193 -0.72 21.93 -20.26
C GLY A 193 -0.22 21.82 -21.70
N LEU A 194 0.17 20.63 -22.14
CA LEU A 194 0.66 20.30 -23.48
C LEU A 194 -0.41 19.64 -24.36
#